data_AF-K3ZF07-F1
#
_entry.id   AF-K3ZF07-F1
#
_cell.length_a   1.000
_cell.length_b   1.000
_cell.length_c   1.000
_cell.angle_alpha   90.00
_cell.angle_beta   90.00
_cell.angle_gamma   90.00
#
_symmetry.space_group_name_H-M   'P 1'
#
loop_
_entity.id
_entity.type
_entity.pdbx_description
1 polymer ?
#
loop_
_entity_poly.entity_id
_entity_poly.type
_entity_poly.pdbx_seq_one_letter_code
_entity_poly.pdbx_strand_id
1 'polypeptide(L)'
;QLAFKAAASVYSRFLSLLGGEASVTPDAVLALTPQQLRQIGVSPRKASYLHDLARKYVSGILSDSAIINMDDRSLAAMLTMVKGIGAWSVHMFMIFSLARPDVLPSADLGVRKGVQMLHGLEDVPRPSQMDKLCERWRPYRSVGAWYMWRLIESKVPQPAPAIPVGPLALPSPDGQIMLQQQQQQQQSVIQMIDPLQMLPGMG
;
A
#
# COMPACT_ATOMS: atom_id res chain seq x y z
N GLN A 1 4.91 -4.71 -17.02
CA GLN A 1 4.12 -4.35 -15.82
C GLN A 1 2.65 -4.66 -16.07
N LEU A 2 1.79 -4.62 -15.05
CA LEU A 2 0.35 -4.90 -15.14
C LEU A 2 -0.42 -3.89 -14.29
N ALA A 3 -1.66 -3.57 -14.66
CA ALA A 3 -2.57 -2.84 -13.79
C ALA A 3 -2.89 -3.67 -12.53
N PHE A 4 -3.21 -3.01 -11.41
CA PHE A 4 -3.46 -3.67 -10.12
C PHE A 4 -4.51 -4.80 -10.21
N LYS A 5 -5.68 -4.51 -10.81
CA LYS A 5 -6.75 -5.50 -10.99
C LYS A 5 -6.29 -6.72 -11.80
N ALA A 6 -5.52 -6.50 -12.86
CA ALA A 6 -4.98 -7.59 -13.67
C ALA A 6 -3.96 -8.44 -12.90
N ALA A 7 -3.09 -7.80 -12.11
CA ALA A 7 -2.15 -8.50 -11.25
C ALA A 7 -2.87 -9.36 -10.20
N ALA A 8 -3.91 -8.82 -9.54
CA ALA A 8 -4.72 -9.54 -8.57
C ALA A 8 -5.42 -10.77 -9.19
N SER A 9 -5.96 -10.65 -10.40
CA SER A 9 -6.58 -11.79 -11.10
C SER A 9 -5.57 -12.89 -11.45
N VAL A 10 -4.37 -12.52 -11.92
CA VAL A 10 -3.30 -13.51 -12.19
C VAL A 10 -2.85 -14.19 -10.89
N TYR A 11 -2.71 -13.44 -9.80
CA TYR A 11 -2.33 -13.97 -8.50
C TYR A 11 -3.36 -14.94 -7.93
N SER A 12 -4.65 -14.59 -7.97
CA SER A 12 -5.72 -15.49 -7.53
C SER A 12 -5.71 -16.82 -8.29
N ARG A 13 -5.58 -16.79 -9.63
CA ARG A 13 -5.46 -18.02 -10.42
C ARG A 13 -4.19 -18.82 -10.11
N PHE A 14 -3.09 -18.15 -9.81
CA PHE A 14 -1.85 -18.81 -9.38
C PHE A 14 -2.03 -19.57 -8.07
N LEU A 15 -2.70 -18.96 -7.08
CA LEU A 15 -3.02 -19.64 -5.82
C LEU A 15 -3.96 -20.84 -6.05
N SER A 16 -5.01 -20.65 -6.85
CA SER A 16 -5.94 -21.75 -7.19
C SER A 16 -5.24 -22.93 -7.87
N LEU A 17 -4.26 -22.65 -8.75
CA LEU A 17 -3.48 -23.68 -9.43
C LEU A 17 -2.64 -24.53 -8.46
N LEU A 18 -2.20 -23.94 -7.35
CA LEU A 18 -1.40 -24.61 -6.33
C LEU A 18 -2.24 -25.17 -5.16
N GLY A 19 -3.55 -24.92 -5.15
CA GLY A 19 -4.44 -25.37 -4.07
C GLY A 19 -4.49 -24.45 -2.85
N GLY A 20 -4.09 -23.18 -3.00
CA GLY A 20 -4.14 -22.16 -1.95
C GLY A 20 -2.77 -21.61 -1.55
N GLU A 21 -2.78 -20.60 -0.68
CA GLU A 21 -1.57 -19.89 -0.25
C GLU A 21 -0.60 -20.77 0.55
N ALA A 22 -1.13 -21.62 1.43
CA ALA A 22 -0.33 -22.55 2.23
C ALA A 22 0.42 -23.61 1.37
N SER A 23 -0.02 -23.81 0.13
CA SER A 23 0.56 -24.79 -0.80
C SER A 23 1.63 -24.17 -1.72
N VAL A 24 1.89 -22.86 -1.61
CA VAL A 24 2.92 -22.19 -2.41
C VAL A 24 4.31 -22.50 -1.84
N THR A 25 4.87 -23.63 -2.25
CA THR A 25 6.23 -24.05 -1.89
C THR A 25 7.16 -24.00 -3.10
N PRO A 26 8.49 -23.92 -2.90
CA PRO A 26 9.46 -23.96 -4.00
C PRO A 26 9.25 -25.18 -4.92
N ASP A 27 9.07 -26.38 -4.34
CA ASP A 27 8.83 -27.61 -5.11
C ASP A 27 7.52 -27.56 -5.90
N ALA A 28 6.45 -27.06 -5.29
CA ALA A 28 5.15 -26.93 -5.97
C ALA A 28 5.24 -25.95 -7.15
N VAL A 29 5.99 -24.84 -6.99
CA VAL A 29 6.25 -23.89 -8.08
C VAL A 29 7.09 -24.52 -9.20
N LEU A 30 8.08 -25.35 -8.86
CA LEU A 30 8.93 -26.04 -9.85
C LEU A 30 8.19 -27.15 -10.60
N ALA A 31 7.16 -27.73 -10.01
CA ALA A 31 6.30 -28.72 -10.67
C ALA A 31 5.41 -28.10 -11.77
N LEU A 32 5.21 -26.78 -11.76
CA LEU A 32 4.42 -26.10 -12.78
C LEU A 32 5.19 -25.97 -14.11
N THR A 33 4.53 -26.35 -15.18
CA THR A 33 5.07 -26.15 -16.53
C THR A 33 4.94 -24.68 -16.96
N PRO A 34 5.82 -24.18 -17.85
CA PRO A 34 5.65 -22.85 -18.46
C PRO A 34 4.29 -22.67 -19.15
N GLN A 35 3.70 -23.75 -19.67
CA GLN A 35 2.38 -23.72 -20.31
C GLN A 35 1.26 -23.48 -19.29
N GLN A 36 1.27 -24.17 -18.14
CA GLN A 36 0.29 -23.95 -17.06
C GLN A 36 0.37 -22.51 -16.53
N LEU A 37 1.58 -21.99 -16.31
CA LEU A 37 1.79 -20.59 -15.91
C LEU A 37 1.26 -19.59 -16.96
N ARG A 38 1.48 -19.89 -18.25
CA ARG A 38 0.95 -19.05 -19.33
C ARG A 38 -0.58 -19.02 -19.35
N GLN A 39 -1.25 -20.15 -19.12
CA GLN A 39 -2.71 -20.26 -19.11
C GLN A 39 -3.36 -19.36 -18.05
N ILE A 40 -2.72 -19.16 -16.90
CA ILE A 40 -3.21 -18.26 -15.84
C ILE A 40 -2.81 -16.79 -16.05
N GLY A 41 -2.08 -16.47 -17.13
CA GLY A 41 -1.69 -15.11 -17.50
C GLY A 41 -0.30 -14.68 -17.03
N VAL A 42 0.56 -15.62 -16.60
CA VAL A 42 1.97 -15.34 -16.30
C VAL A 42 2.76 -15.32 -17.62
N SER A 43 3.49 -14.24 -17.88
CA SER A 43 4.32 -14.17 -19.10
C SER A 43 5.49 -15.16 -19.04
N PRO A 44 6.03 -15.64 -20.18
CA PRO A 44 7.17 -16.56 -20.20
C PRO A 44 8.38 -16.05 -19.40
N ARG A 45 8.63 -14.73 -19.45
CA ARG A 45 9.70 -14.08 -18.70
C ARG A 45 9.44 -14.11 -17.18
N LYS A 46 8.20 -13.91 -16.73
CA LYS A 46 7.86 -14.03 -15.30
C LYS A 46 7.86 -15.48 -14.83
N ALA A 47 7.47 -16.43 -15.68
CA ALA A 47 7.57 -17.85 -15.38
C ALA A 47 9.02 -18.27 -15.11
N SER A 48 9.97 -17.79 -15.92
CA SER A 48 11.39 -18.07 -15.69
C SER A 48 11.91 -17.47 -14.37
N TYR A 49 11.37 -16.32 -13.95
CA TYR A 49 11.69 -15.69 -12.66
C TYR A 49 11.18 -16.49 -11.47
N LEU A 50 9.93 -16.96 -11.53
CA LEU A 50 9.35 -17.82 -10.51
C LEU A 50 10.17 -19.11 -10.33
N HIS A 51 10.51 -19.78 -11.42
CA HIS A 51 11.34 -20.98 -11.36
C HIS A 51 12.77 -20.71 -10.90
N ASP A 52 13.34 -19.55 -11.24
CA ASP A 52 14.69 -19.16 -10.78
C ASP A 52 14.72 -18.89 -9.26
N LEU A 53 13.69 -18.22 -8.74
CA LEU A 53 13.51 -18.03 -7.29
C LEU A 53 13.33 -19.37 -6.58
N ALA A 54 12.41 -20.20 -7.06
CA ALA A 54 12.13 -21.50 -6.46
C ALA A 54 13.37 -22.42 -6.47
N ARG A 55 14.15 -22.45 -7.56
CA ARG A 55 15.42 -23.20 -7.61
C ARG A 55 16.42 -22.74 -6.56
N LYS A 56 16.55 -21.43 -6.33
CA LYS A 56 17.47 -20.89 -5.31
C LYS A 56 17.06 -21.27 -3.90
N TYR A 57 15.76 -21.41 -3.64
CA TYR A 57 15.25 -21.96 -2.39
C TYR A 57 15.57 -23.45 -2.25
N VAL A 58 15.26 -24.26 -3.27
CA VAL A 58 15.55 -25.71 -3.26
C VAL A 58 17.05 -25.99 -3.14
N SER A 59 17.91 -25.18 -3.76
CA SER A 59 19.36 -25.32 -3.67
C SER A 59 19.97 -24.81 -2.37
N GLY A 60 19.17 -24.25 -1.45
CA GLY A 60 19.64 -23.67 -0.19
C GLY A 60 20.40 -22.34 -0.32
N ILE A 61 20.41 -21.72 -1.51
CA ILE A 61 20.99 -20.38 -1.70
C ILE A 61 20.13 -19.33 -0.98
N LEU A 62 18.80 -19.55 -0.99
CA LEU A 62 17.83 -18.76 -0.25
C LEU A 62 17.12 -19.66 0.77
N SER A 63 16.83 -19.09 1.94
CA SER A 63 15.94 -19.66 2.94
C SER A 63 15.28 -18.54 3.72
N ASP A 64 14.12 -18.80 4.32
CA ASP A 64 13.42 -17.80 5.13
C ASP A 64 14.28 -17.37 6.32
N SER A 65 14.98 -18.32 6.94
CA SER A 65 15.90 -18.03 8.04
C SER A 65 17.06 -17.14 7.61
N ALA A 66 17.64 -17.36 6.42
CA ALA A 66 18.69 -16.49 5.90
C ALA A 66 18.14 -15.09 5.62
N ILE A 67 16.97 -14.98 4.99
CA ILE A 67 16.36 -13.69 4.62
C ILE A 67 16.09 -12.82 5.85
N ILE A 68 15.56 -13.40 6.93
CA ILE A 68 15.20 -12.65 8.15
C ILE A 68 16.46 -12.17 8.90
N ASN A 69 17.48 -13.01 8.96
CA ASN A 69 18.68 -12.74 9.76
C ASN A 69 19.77 -11.93 9.04
N MET A 70 19.68 -11.81 7.71
CA MET A 70 20.67 -11.10 6.92
C MET A 70 20.55 -9.58 7.07
N ASP A 71 21.70 -8.90 7.09
CA ASP A 71 21.75 -7.44 7.05
C ASP A 71 21.23 -6.89 5.71
N ASP A 72 20.76 -5.65 5.72
CA ASP A 72 20.09 -5.02 4.58
C ASP A 72 20.92 -5.01 3.28
N ARG A 73 22.25 -4.82 3.38
CA ARG A 73 23.12 -4.76 2.21
C ARG A 73 23.30 -6.15 1.61
N SER A 74 23.61 -7.14 2.44
CA SER A 74 23.78 -8.52 2.01
C SER A 74 22.48 -9.09 1.45
N LEU A 75 21.35 -8.78 2.08
CA LEU A 75 20.03 -9.20 1.61
C LEU A 75 19.72 -8.61 0.24
N ALA A 76 20.00 -7.32 0.03
CA ALA A 76 19.77 -6.69 -1.26
C ALA A 76 20.63 -7.31 -2.36
N ALA A 77 21.92 -7.51 -2.11
CA ALA A 77 22.81 -8.18 -3.05
C ALA A 77 22.30 -9.59 -3.39
N MET A 78 21.90 -10.36 -2.38
CA MET A 78 21.42 -11.73 -2.55
C MET A 78 20.12 -11.79 -3.37
N LEU A 79 19.11 -10.99 -3.03
CA LEU A 79 17.83 -11.00 -3.73
C LEU A 79 17.95 -10.49 -5.18
N THR A 80 18.85 -9.54 -5.47
CA THR A 80 19.09 -9.09 -6.85
C THR A 80 19.74 -10.13 -7.76
N MET A 81 20.29 -11.22 -7.21
CA MET A 81 20.75 -12.36 -8.02
C MET A 81 19.60 -13.20 -8.60
N VAL A 82 18.38 -13.03 -8.08
CA VAL A 82 17.19 -13.70 -8.61
C VAL A 82 16.77 -13.00 -9.90
N LYS A 83 16.61 -13.76 -10.98
CA LYS A 83 16.19 -13.20 -12.27
C LYS A 83 14.86 -12.47 -12.10
N GLY A 84 14.84 -11.21 -12.57
CA GLY A 84 13.64 -10.38 -12.53
C GLY A 84 13.39 -9.63 -11.23
N ILE A 85 14.18 -9.86 -10.18
CA ILE A 85 14.16 -9.07 -8.95
C ILE A 85 15.23 -7.98 -9.08
N GLY A 86 14.79 -6.74 -9.25
CA GLY A 86 15.68 -5.57 -9.24
C GLY A 86 15.72 -4.86 -7.89
N ALA A 87 16.62 -3.89 -7.74
CA ALA A 87 16.78 -3.11 -6.51
C ALA A 87 15.46 -2.48 -6.01
N TRP A 88 14.61 -1.99 -6.91
CA TRP A 88 13.29 -1.48 -6.53
C TRP A 88 12.41 -2.55 -5.87
N SER A 89 12.31 -3.75 -6.47
CA SER A 89 11.53 -4.86 -5.92
C SER A 89 12.07 -5.33 -4.57
N VAL A 90 13.40 -5.38 -4.42
CA VAL A 90 14.05 -5.66 -3.14
C VAL A 90 13.64 -4.65 -2.08
N HIS A 91 13.74 -3.35 -2.38
CA HIS A 91 13.36 -2.32 -1.41
C HIS A 91 11.87 -2.41 -1.05
N MET A 92 10.98 -2.69 -2.00
CA MET A 92 9.56 -2.91 -1.71
C MET A 92 9.36 -4.11 -0.77
N PHE A 93 10.06 -5.22 -1.02
CA PHE A 93 10.01 -6.40 -0.16
C PHE A 93 10.53 -6.11 1.26
N MET A 94 11.66 -5.41 1.38
CA MET A 94 12.22 -5.04 2.68
C MET A 94 11.29 -4.12 3.49
N ILE A 95 10.61 -3.18 2.83
CA ILE A 95 9.69 -2.25 3.50
C ILE A 95 8.39 -2.96 3.90
N PHE A 96 7.74 -3.66 2.97
CA PHE A 96 6.37 -4.15 3.18
C PHE A 96 6.28 -5.56 3.74
N SER A 97 7.28 -6.41 3.49
CA SER A 97 7.26 -7.80 3.96
C SER A 97 8.17 -8.01 5.18
N LEU A 98 9.32 -7.33 5.22
CA LEU A 98 10.27 -7.46 6.34
C LEU A 98 10.18 -6.30 7.36
N ALA A 99 9.37 -5.28 7.08
CA ALA A 99 9.20 -4.10 7.93
C ALA A 99 10.54 -3.43 8.34
N ARG A 100 11.56 -3.46 7.47
CA ARG A 100 12.86 -2.82 7.72
C ARG A 100 12.65 -1.30 7.81
N PRO A 101 13.03 -0.63 8.91
CA PRO A 101 12.69 0.78 9.11
C PRO A 101 13.55 1.75 8.28
N ASP A 102 14.75 1.33 7.88
CA ASP A 102 15.77 2.22 7.31
C ASP A 102 16.05 1.97 5.81
N VAL A 103 15.01 1.75 5.01
CA VAL A 103 15.13 1.49 3.57
C VAL A 103 14.77 2.73 2.76
N LEU A 104 15.67 3.18 1.89
CA LEU A 104 15.41 4.27 0.96
C LEU A 104 15.21 3.72 -0.46
N PRO A 105 13.98 3.70 -1.00
CA PRO A 105 13.72 3.21 -2.35
C PRO A 105 14.12 4.26 -3.40
N SER A 106 15.43 4.53 -3.54
CA SER A 106 15.99 5.58 -4.41
C SER A 106 15.70 5.40 -5.90
N ALA A 107 15.30 4.20 -6.32
CA ALA A 107 14.86 3.91 -7.69
C ALA A 107 13.35 4.15 -7.91
N ASP A 108 12.57 4.38 -6.85
CA ASP A 108 11.13 4.61 -6.92
C ASP A 108 10.82 6.02 -7.41
N LEU A 109 10.14 6.13 -8.55
CA LEU A 109 9.80 7.41 -9.13
C LEU A 109 8.83 8.22 -8.27
N GLY A 110 7.91 7.57 -7.56
CA GLY A 110 6.95 8.22 -6.67
C GLY A 110 7.66 8.88 -5.50
N VAL A 111 8.58 8.15 -4.84
CA VAL A 111 9.37 8.69 -3.74
C VAL A 111 10.27 9.83 -4.21
N ARG A 112 10.94 9.69 -5.36
CA ARG A 112 11.78 10.76 -5.93
C ARG A 112 10.98 12.02 -6.26
N LYS A 113 9.76 11.88 -6.79
CA LYS A 113 8.85 13.01 -7.03
C LYS A 113 8.38 13.65 -5.73
N GLY A 114 8.08 12.85 -4.70
CA GLY A 114 7.78 13.39 -3.38
C GLY A 114 8.94 14.19 -2.79
N VAL A 115 10.18 13.70 -2.93
CA VAL A 115 11.39 14.42 -2.50
C VAL A 115 11.59 15.71 -3.29
N GLN A 116 11.39 15.69 -4.61
CA GLN A 116 11.39 16.89 -5.44
C GLN A 116 10.45 17.94 -4.87
N MET A 117 9.21 17.56 -4.57
CA MET A 117 8.19 18.46 -4.02
C MET A 117 8.56 18.97 -2.62
N LEU A 118 9.00 18.08 -1.73
CA LEU A 118 9.37 18.42 -0.36
C LEU A 118 10.49 19.46 -0.30
N HIS A 119 11.47 19.34 -1.20
CA HIS A 119 12.63 20.23 -1.26
C HIS A 119 12.47 21.39 -2.26
N GLY A 120 11.35 21.48 -2.97
CA GLY A 120 11.13 22.52 -3.99
C GLY A 120 12.13 22.48 -5.14
N LEU A 121 12.55 21.29 -5.56
CA LEU A 121 13.54 21.12 -6.64
C LEU A 121 12.88 21.27 -8.02
N GLU A 122 13.59 21.90 -8.96
CA GLU A 122 13.12 22.04 -10.35
C GLU A 122 13.00 20.67 -11.03
N ASP A 123 14.01 19.81 -10.87
CA ASP A 123 14.07 18.48 -11.48
C ASP A 123 13.88 17.36 -10.46
N VAL A 124 13.37 16.21 -10.94
CA VAL A 124 13.30 14.97 -10.14
C VAL A 124 14.73 14.52 -9.80
N PRO A 125 15.12 14.46 -8.51
CA PRO A 125 16.47 14.09 -8.11
C PRO A 125 16.84 12.70 -8.63
N ARG A 126 18.07 12.50 -9.11
CA ARG A 126 18.58 11.19 -9.55
C ARG A 126 18.72 10.22 -8.36
N PRO A 127 18.71 8.90 -8.58
CA PRO A 127 18.89 7.93 -7.48
C PRO A 127 20.16 8.19 -6.64
N SER A 128 21.25 8.63 -7.28
CA SER A 128 22.51 8.98 -6.61
C SER A 128 22.44 10.22 -5.70
N GLN A 129 21.43 11.06 -5.85
CA GLN A 129 21.22 12.25 -5.02
C GLN A 129 20.34 11.95 -3.80
N MET A 130 19.59 10.85 -3.83
CA MET A 130 18.59 10.52 -2.82
C MET A 130 19.21 10.29 -1.44
N ASP A 131 20.36 9.62 -1.37
CA ASP A 131 21.03 9.33 -0.09
C ASP A 131 21.35 10.63 0.67
N LYS A 132 21.95 11.61 -0.01
CA LYS A 132 22.28 12.91 0.61
C LYS A 132 21.04 13.70 1.03
N LEU A 133 19.98 13.70 0.19
CA LEU A 133 18.75 14.44 0.47
C LEU A 133 17.97 13.84 1.66
N CYS A 134 18.01 12.51 1.80
CA CYS A 134 17.21 11.77 2.77
C CYS A 134 18.02 11.33 4.00
N GLU A 135 19.26 11.78 4.16
CA GLU A 135 20.15 11.36 5.25
C GLU A 135 19.53 11.62 6.63
N ARG A 136 18.86 12.77 6.79
CA ARG A 136 18.15 13.15 8.02
C ARG A 136 16.99 12.25 8.40
N TRP A 137 16.53 11.37 7.50
CA TRP A 137 15.42 10.46 7.77
C TRP A 137 15.90 9.19 8.47
N ARG A 138 17.21 8.95 8.58
CA ARG A 138 17.73 7.82 9.35
C ARG A 138 17.32 7.94 10.83
N PRO A 139 17.00 6.82 11.51
CA PRO A 139 17.02 5.43 11.01
C PRO A 139 15.65 4.97 10.43
N TYR A 140 14.79 5.88 9.98
CA TYR A 140 13.41 5.62 9.57
C TYR A 140 13.12 6.02 8.11
N ARG A 141 14.07 5.78 7.20
CA ARG A 141 13.91 6.14 5.77
C ARG A 141 12.68 5.49 5.11
N SER A 142 12.23 4.32 5.57
CA SER A 142 11.00 3.68 5.09
C SER A 142 9.76 4.52 5.41
N VAL A 143 9.73 5.18 6.58
CA VAL A 143 8.66 6.10 6.98
C VAL A 143 8.68 7.36 6.13
N GLY A 144 9.88 7.93 5.90
CA GLY A 144 10.05 9.06 4.99
C GLY A 144 9.53 8.76 3.58
N ALA A 145 9.89 7.59 3.03
CA ALA A 145 9.37 7.12 1.74
C ALA A 145 7.84 7.00 1.72
N TRP A 146 7.24 6.50 2.80
CA TRP A 146 5.79 6.42 2.94
C TRP A 146 5.11 7.79 2.84
N TYR A 147 5.64 8.80 3.54
CA TYR A 147 5.13 10.17 3.44
C TYR A 147 5.28 10.74 2.03
N MET A 148 6.34 10.39 1.30
CA MET A 148 6.51 10.84 -0.09
C MET A 148 5.43 10.29 -1.01
N TRP A 149 5.02 9.03 -0.84
CA TRP A 149 3.87 8.47 -1.57
C TRP A 149 2.56 9.17 -1.20
N ARG A 150 2.32 9.50 0.07
CA ARG A 150 1.14 10.29 0.47
C ARG A 150 1.16 11.71 -0.11
N LEU A 151 2.33 12.33 -0.16
CA LEU A 151 2.50 13.68 -0.70
C LEU A 151 2.13 13.74 -2.18
N ILE A 152 2.58 12.77 -2.99
CA ILE A 152 2.22 12.71 -4.42
C ILE A 152 0.73 12.44 -4.63
N GLU A 153 0.11 11.61 -3.78
CA GLU A 153 -1.32 11.27 -3.88
C GLU A 153 -2.22 12.46 -3.53
N SER A 154 -1.83 13.27 -2.54
CA SER A 154 -2.61 14.45 -2.12
C SER A 154 -2.74 15.52 -3.21
N LYS A 155 -1.88 15.48 -4.25
CA LYS A 155 -1.94 16.39 -5.39
C LYS A 155 -2.78 15.87 -6.55
N VAL A 156 -3.11 14.58 -6.56
CA VAL A 156 -4.07 14.05 -7.54
C VAL A 156 -5.46 14.52 -7.09
N PRO A 157 -6.22 15.28 -7.90
CA PRO A 157 -7.57 15.67 -7.53
C PRO A 157 -8.37 14.41 -7.22
N GLN A 158 -8.81 14.27 -5.97
CA GLN A 158 -9.75 13.22 -5.62
C GLN A 158 -11.02 13.50 -6.42
N PRO A 159 -11.59 12.54 -7.17
CA PRO A 159 -12.93 12.71 -7.70
C PRO A 159 -13.83 13.02 -6.50
N ALA A 160 -14.63 14.09 -6.61
CA ALA A 160 -15.55 14.47 -5.55
C ALA A 160 -16.34 13.22 -5.12
N PRO A 161 -16.54 13.00 -3.81
CA PRO A 161 -17.35 11.89 -3.36
C PRO A 161 -18.67 11.94 -4.11
N ALA A 162 -19.02 10.85 -4.80
CA ALA A 162 -20.31 10.72 -5.43
C ALA A 162 -21.35 10.79 -4.30
N ILE A 163 -21.92 11.97 -4.08
CA ILE A 163 -23.16 12.09 -3.32
C ILE A 163 -24.13 11.19 -4.09
N PRO A 164 -24.67 10.13 -3.47
CA PRO A 164 -25.73 9.38 -4.11
C PRO A 164 -26.88 10.36 -4.30
N VAL A 165 -27.05 10.86 -5.52
CA VAL A 165 -28.28 11.53 -5.91
C VAL A 165 -29.31 10.41 -6.07
N GLY A 166 -29.77 9.89 -4.93
CA GLY A 166 -31.04 9.19 -4.90
C GLY A 166 -32.11 10.15 -5.43
N PRO A 167 -33.15 9.65 -6.12
CA PRO A 167 -34.25 10.51 -6.53
C PRO A 167 -34.72 11.29 -5.29
N LEU A 168 -34.92 12.60 -5.45
CA LEU A 168 -35.58 13.45 -4.45
C LEU A 168 -36.98 12.88 -4.21
N ALA A 169 -37.06 11.85 -3.37
CA ALA A 169 -38.30 11.38 -2.81
C ALA A 169 -38.71 12.47 -1.81
N LEU A 170 -39.76 13.21 -2.17
CA LEU A 170 -40.48 14.03 -1.21
C LEU A 170 -40.77 13.14 0.01
N PRO A 171 -40.44 13.58 1.23
CA PRO A 171 -40.64 12.76 2.41
C PRO A 171 -42.11 12.38 2.50
N SER A 172 -42.37 11.07 2.64
CA SER A 172 -43.69 10.53 2.95
C SER A 172 -44.27 11.25 4.17
N PRO A 173 -45.61 11.37 4.29
CA PRO A 173 -46.25 12.06 5.42
C PRO A 173 -45.71 11.62 6.79
N ASP A 174 -45.41 10.33 6.93
CA ASP A 174 -44.86 9.75 8.16
C ASP A 174 -43.45 10.26 8.51
N GLY A 175 -42.63 10.55 7.49
CA GLY A 175 -41.28 11.09 7.66
C GLY A 175 -41.29 12.54 8.14
N GLN A 176 -42.30 13.33 7.75
CA GLN A 176 -42.48 14.70 8.25
C GLN A 176 -42.91 14.72 9.71
N ILE A 177 -43.78 13.80 10.13
CA ILE A 177 -44.20 13.66 11.53
C ILE A 177 -43.02 13.27 12.43
N MET A 178 -42.17 12.35 11.97
CA MET A 178 -40.98 11.93 12.71
C MET A 178 -39.94 13.06 12.84
N LEU A 179 -39.70 13.82 11.77
CA LEU A 179 -38.81 14.99 11.78
C LEU A 179 -39.32 16.10 12.71
N GLN A 180 -40.63 16.30 12.77
CA GLN A 180 -41.24 17.32 13.63
C GLN A 180 -41.18 16.91 15.11
N GLN A 181 -41.37 15.63 15.44
CA GLN A 181 -41.14 15.10 16.79
C GLN A 181 -39.67 15.20 17.20
N GLN A 182 -38.74 14.94 16.28
CA GLN A 182 -37.31 15.00 16.58
C GLN A 182 -36.84 16.46 16.79
N GLN A 183 -37.41 17.42 16.06
CA GLN A 183 -37.17 18.85 16.30
C GLN A 183 -37.80 19.34 17.62
N GLN A 184 -38.99 18.87 17.99
CA GLN A 184 -39.58 19.18 19.30
C GLN A 184 -38.75 18.58 20.45
N GLN A 185 -38.22 17.37 20.29
CA GLN A 185 -37.30 16.77 21.27
C GLN A 185 -35.98 17.54 21.36
N GLN A 186 -35.41 18.00 20.24
CA GLN A 186 -34.20 18.83 20.30
C GLN A 186 -34.46 20.21 20.92
N GLN A 187 -35.59 20.86 20.64
CA GLN A 187 -35.94 22.13 21.28
C GLN A 187 -36.19 22.01 22.78
N SER A 188 -36.84 20.93 23.23
CA SER A 188 -37.03 20.67 24.67
C SER A 188 -35.73 20.33 25.38
N VAL A 189 -34.83 19.57 24.73
CA VAL A 189 -33.48 19.29 25.25
C VAL A 189 -32.62 20.56 25.32
N ILE A 190 -32.72 21.46 24.34
CA ILE A 190 -32.02 22.75 24.34
C ILE A 190 -32.56 23.67 25.45
N GLN A 191 -33.87 23.68 25.72
CA GLN A 191 -34.45 24.42 26.83
C GLN A 191 -34.10 23.85 28.22
N MET A 192 -33.69 22.57 28.29
CA MET A 192 -33.22 21.94 29.53
C MET A 192 -31.71 22.14 29.79
N ILE A 193 -30.92 22.62 28.83
CA ILE A 193 -29.45 22.74 28.91
C ILE A 193 -29.00 24.22 28.88
N ASP A 194 -29.78 25.15 29.45
CA ASP A 194 -29.31 26.53 29.69
C ASP A 194 -28.99 26.74 31.18
N PRO A 195 -27.71 26.63 31.62
CA PRO A 195 -27.33 26.84 33.01
C PRO A 195 -27.28 28.33 33.39
N LEU A 196 -27.59 29.26 32.48
CA LEU A 196 -27.41 30.70 32.71
C LEU A 196 -28.69 31.49 33.04
N GLN A 197 -29.85 30.83 33.21
CA GLN A 197 -31.06 31.45 33.76
C GLN A 197 -31.34 31.12 35.25
N MET A 198 -30.46 30.40 35.95
CA MET A 198 -30.66 29.96 37.35
C MET A 198 -29.79 30.71 38.39
N LEU A 199 -29.41 31.96 38.14
CA LEU A 199 -28.86 32.83 39.19
C LEU A 199 -29.80 34.03 39.44
N PRO A 200 -30.61 34.00 40.52
CA PRO A 200 -31.19 35.22 41.08
C PRO A 200 -30.09 36.01 41.79
N GLY A 201 -30.08 37.33 41.55
CA GLY A 201 -29.01 38.21 41.98
C GLY A 201 -28.84 38.38 43.50
N MET A 202 -27.62 38.77 43.87
CA MET A 202 -27.28 39.67 44.97
C MET A 202 -26.06 40.46 44.47
N GLY A 203 -26.01 41.80 44.54
CA GLY A 203 -26.50 42.64 45.63
C GLY A 203 -25.39 42.77 46.65
#